data_AF-A0A6L8UWF3-F1
#
_entry.id   AF-A0A6L8UWF3-F1
#
_cell.length_a   1.000
_cell.length_b   1.000
_cell.length_c   1.000
_cell.angle_alpha   90.00
_cell.angle_beta   90.00
_cell.angle_gamma   90.00
#
_symmetry.space_group_name_H-M   'P 1'
#
loop_
_entity.id
_entity.type
_entity.pdbx_description
1 polymer ?
#
loop_
_entity_poly.entity_id
_entity_poly.type
_entity_poly.pdbx_seq_one_letter_code
_entity_poly.pdbx_strand_id
1 'polypeptide(L)'
;MEHNGAKLLLQVDDLQASIAFYTKQLGWELLERAASGPVALLRITTDYDVVLIQQKEPSAQLVTEEQTELLVGWLQSKHTSPKKGDLIYVGVTSVNAVELNLQAKGCKELRKEENPGHIRKLFVSDINGHTFVYWEELAATHAEIVEMYEAGTDELENAIAGLTEEQLSFAQAPGKWSIREQTLHLIDLELVTLHKVKFALAEPGRSYQGNSFSQDDWSAGLDYRNRPIHAEVQLFRAMRQHILGLCEHLPNALERTVTSKNREESVAQLLKMMAGHANHHIRAVNQIRELHGC
;
A
#
# COMPACT_ATOMS: atom_id res chain seq x y z
N MET A 1 25.67 12.92 -7.54
CA MET A 1 24.33 12.49 -7.12
C MET A 1 24.34 12.57 -5.61
N GLU A 2 23.58 13.48 -5.03
CA GLU A 2 23.46 13.59 -3.57
C GLU A 2 22.94 12.26 -3.03
N HIS A 3 23.70 11.62 -2.15
CA HIS A 3 23.27 10.40 -1.48
C HIS A 3 22.13 10.81 -0.52
N ASN A 4 20.89 10.70 -1.01
CA ASN A 4 19.72 10.83 -0.14
C ASN A 4 19.81 9.66 0.85
N GLY A 5 20.10 9.93 2.13
CA GLY A 5 20.38 8.89 3.13
C GLY A 5 19.30 7.79 3.20
N ALA A 6 19.58 6.71 3.92
CA ALA A 6 18.66 5.62 4.16
C ALA A 6 17.37 6.11 4.86
N LYS A 7 16.22 5.62 4.39
CA LYS A 7 14.88 5.92 4.95
C LYS A 7 14.42 4.88 5.96
N LEU A 8 15.18 3.80 6.10
CA LEU A 8 14.85 2.65 6.92
C LEU A 8 16.00 2.39 7.91
N LEU A 9 15.66 2.31 9.20
CA LEU A 9 16.55 1.89 10.27
C LEU A 9 16.01 0.59 10.87
N LEU A 10 16.73 -0.51 10.64
CA LEU A 10 16.39 -1.82 11.21
C LEU A 10 17.24 -2.11 12.44
N GLN A 11 16.55 -2.40 13.54
CA GLN A 11 17.18 -2.98 14.71
C GLN A 11 17.32 -4.48 14.51
N VAL A 12 18.52 -5.01 14.74
CA VAL A 12 18.84 -6.43 14.53
C VAL A 12 19.44 -7.05 15.79
N ASP A 13 19.27 -8.35 15.98
CA ASP A 13 19.79 -9.04 17.16
C ASP A 13 21.30 -9.30 17.03
N ASP A 14 21.73 -9.74 15.84
CA ASP A 14 23.13 -9.98 15.48
C ASP A 14 23.42 -9.34 14.11
N LEU A 15 24.33 -8.37 14.08
CA LEU A 15 24.67 -7.64 12.87
C LEU A 15 25.32 -8.53 11.83
N GLN A 16 26.24 -9.42 12.23
CA GLN A 16 26.99 -10.25 11.30
C GLN A 16 26.08 -11.30 10.66
N ALA A 17 25.22 -11.93 11.45
CA ALA A 17 24.21 -12.87 10.97
C ALA A 17 23.19 -12.17 10.06
N SER A 18 22.76 -10.96 10.41
CA SER A 18 21.83 -10.17 9.60
C SER A 18 22.43 -9.75 8.27
N ILE A 19 23.66 -9.22 8.25
CA ILE A 19 24.38 -8.91 7.00
C ILE A 19 24.49 -10.17 6.13
N ALA A 20 24.87 -11.30 6.72
CA ALA A 20 24.99 -12.56 5.99
C ALA A 20 23.64 -13.02 5.41
N PHE A 21 22.55 -12.90 6.18
CA PHE A 21 21.20 -13.21 5.72
C PHE A 21 20.79 -12.28 4.57
N TYR A 22 20.85 -10.97 4.74
CA TYR A 22 20.36 -10.03 3.74
C TYR A 22 21.18 -10.08 2.44
N THR A 23 22.50 -10.21 2.52
CA THR A 23 23.36 -10.29 1.32
C THR A 23 23.22 -11.64 0.60
N LYS A 24 23.21 -12.77 1.34
CA LYS A 24 23.19 -14.10 0.72
C LYS A 24 21.79 -14.59 0.36
N GLN A 25 20.79 -14.31 1.20
CA GLN A 25 19.41 -14.77 0.99
C GLN A 25 18.57 -13.74 0.24
N LEU A 26 18.59 -12.46 0.66
CA LEU A 26 17.79 -11.43 0.00
C LEU A 26 18.50 -10.73 -1.16
N GLY A 27 19.82 -10.91 -1.31
CA GLY A 27 20.59 -10.30 -2.40
C GLY A 27 20.88 -8.82 -2.25
N TRP A 28 20.77 -8.28 -1.04
CA TRP A 28 21.10 -6.89 -0.80
C TRP A 28 22.60 -6.66 -0.95
N GLU A 29 22.97 -5.45 -1.36
CA GLU A 29 24.36 -5.05 -1.50
C GLU A 29 24.84 -4.41 -0.18
N LEU A 30 25.97 -4.85 0.34
CA LEU A 30 26.64 -4.18 1.46
C LEU A 30 27.42 -2.98 0.92
N LEU A 31 26.98 -1.77 1.26
CA LEU A 31 27.62 -0.53 0.82
C LEU A 31 28.78 -0.17 1.74
N GLU A 32 28.52 -0.16 3.05
CA GLU A 32 29.48 0.26 4.04
C GLU A 32 29.26 -0.46 5.38
N ARG A 33 30.34 -0.70 6.11
CA ARG A 33 30.31 -1.22 7.47
C ARG A 33 31.24 -0.37 8.34
N ALA A 34 30.75 0.05 9.50
CA ALA A 34 31.57 0.80 10.44
C ALA A 34 32.79 -0.02 10.87
N ALA A 35 33.97 0.61 10.89
CA ALA A 35 35.21 -0.01 11.35
C ALA A 35 35.15 -0.39 12.85
N SER A 36 34.43 0.41 13.64
CA SER A 36 34.19 0.24 15.07
C SER A 36 32.70 0.47 15.38
N GLY A 37 31.87 -0.58 15.35
CA GLY A 37 30.49 -0.47 15.86
C GLY A 37 29.48 -1.49 15.33
N PRO A 38 28.28 -1.53 15.95
CA PRO A 38 27.20 -2.45 15.61
C PRO A 38 26.35 -1.96 14.42
N VAL A 39 26.92 -1.23 13.45
CA VAL A 39 26.15 -0.61 12.35
C VAL A 39 26.69 -0.93 10.96
N ALA A 40 25.78 -1.07 10.00
CA ALA A 40 26.08 -1.28 8.59
C ALA A 40 25.04 -0.62 7.68
N LEU A 41 25.47 -0.20 6.49
CA LEU A 41 24.64 0.37 5.43
C LEU A 41 24.52 -0.63 4.28
N LEU A 42 23.29 -0.99 3.94
CA LEU A 42 22.98 -1.89 2.83
C LEU A 42 22.03 -1.22 1.84
N ARG A 43 22.08 -1.68 0.58
CA ARG A 43 21.16 -1.32 -0.48
C ARG A 43 20.20 -2.46 -0.78
N ILE A 44 18.90 -2.17 -0.70
CA ILE A 44 17.81 -3.11 -0.98
C ILE A 44 17.48 -3.08 -2.48
N THR A 45 17.32 -1.87 -3.04
CA THR A 45 17.10 -1.61 -4.48
C THR A 45 17.86 -0.35 -4.88
N THR A 46 17.93 -0.02 -6.16
CA THR A 46 18.69 1.13 -6.69
C THR A 46 18.47 2.44 -5.93
N ASP A 47 17.25 2.71 -5.44
CA ASP A 47 16.89 3.94 -4.74
C ASP A 47 16.41 3.72 -3.29
N TYR A 48 16.72 2.56 -2.69
CA TYR A 48 16.24 2.20 -1.36
C TYR A 48 17.33 1.56 -0.51
N ASP A 49 17.87 2.37 0.40
CA ASP A 49 18.93 2.00 1.32
C ASP A 49 18.39 1.82 2.75
N VAL A 50 19.09 0.97 3.52
CA VAL A 50 18.76 0.61 4.89
C VAL A 50 20.00 0.64 5.77
N VAL A 51 19.85 1.21 6.97
CA VAL A 51 20.85 1.10 8.02
C VAL A 51 20.42 -0.01 8.98
N LEU A 52 21.35 -0.91 9.26
CA LEU A 52 21.22 -1.91 10.32
C LEU A 52 21.92 -1.39 11.56
N ILE A 53 21.28 -1.54 12.71
CA ILE A 53 21.89 -1.31 14.02
C ILE A 53 21.63 -2.52 14.92
N GLN A 54 22.68 -3.15 15.44
CA GLN A 54 22.51 -4.24 16.37
C GLN A 54 22.11 -3.72 17.75
N GLN A 55 21.08 -4.34 18.33
CA GLN A 55 20.62 -4.03 19.68
C GLN A 55 21.72 -4.37 20.69
N LYS A 56 21.95 -3.45 21.64
CA LYS A 56 22.84 -3.74 22.78
C LYS A 56 22.11 -4.65 23.77
N GLU A 57 22.84 -5.63 24.31
CA GLU A 57 22.46 -6.28 25.57
C GLU A 57 22.10 -5.21 26.62
N PRO A 58 21.07 -5.39 27.47
CA PRO A 58 20.66 -4.39 28.47
C PRO A 58 21.77 -3.92 29.42
N SER A 59 22.90 -4.63 29.45
CA SER A 59 24.08 -4.34 30.27
C SER A 59 25.17 -3.49 29.59
N ALA A 60 25.07 -3.19 28.29
CA ALA A 60 26.10 -2.45 27.55
C ALA A 60 25.77 -0.94 27.43
N GLN A 61 26.77 -0.09 27.70
CA GLN A 61 26.70 1.38 27.70
C GLN A 61 26.06 2.00 26.45
N LEU A 62 25.59 3.25 26.55
CA LEU A 62 25.01 4.09 25.49
C LEU A 62 25.77 4.05 24.15
N VAL A 63 25.08 4.32 23.05
CA VAL A 63 25.64 4.50 21.69
C VAL A 63 26.80 5.49 21.74
N THR A 64 27.95 5.19 21.13
CA THR A 64 29.12 6.09 21.16
C THR A 64 28.90 7.33 20.29
N GLU A 65 29.62 8.43 20.53
CA GLU A 65 29.53 9.65 19.69
C GLU A 65 29.84 9.35 18.21
N GLU A 66 30.85 8.53 17.94
CA GLU A 66 31.21 8.04 16.60
C GLU A 66 30.05 7.29 15.90
N GLN A 67 29.32 6.46 16.65
CA GLN A 67 28.13 5.76 16.12
C GLN A 67 26.98 6.73 15.83
N THR A 68 26.86 7.77 16.65
CA THR A 68 25.83 8.81 16.46
C THR A 68 26.11 9.64 15.22
N GLU A 69 27.38 10.01 14.98
CA GLU A 69 27.79 10.74 13.77
C GLU A 69 27.60 9.92 12.49
N LEU A 70 27.95 8.62 12.51
CA LEU A 70 27.72 7.73 11.36
C LEU A 70 26.22 7.56 11.05
N LEU A 71 25.39 7.38 12.08
CA LEU A 71 23.93 7.29 11.91
C LEU A 71 23.36 8.59 11.34
N VAL A 72 23.83 9.75 11.79
CA VAL A 72 23.43 11.07 11.25
C VAL A 72 23.87 11.24 9.79
N GLY A 73 25.02 10.68 9.42
CA GLY A 73 25.52 10.72 8.04
C GLY A 73 24.78 9.79 7.08
N TRP A 74 24.33 8.62 7.56
CA TRP A 74 23.67 7.62 6.71
C TRP A 74 22.14 7.69 6.71
N LEU A 75 21.49 8.16 7.77
CA LEU A 75 20.03 8.21 7.87
C LEU A 75 19.45 9.55 7.47
N GLN A 76 18.27 9.53 6.86
CA GLN A 76 17.47 10.74 6.72
C GLN A 76 16.91 11.17 8.08
N SER A 77 16.75 12.48 8.25
CA SER A 77 16.11 13.07 9.44
C SER A 77 14.71 12.50 9.69
N LYS A 78 13.97 12.21 8.61
CA LYS A 78 12.72 11.46 8.64
C LYS A 78 12.94 10.04 8.12
N HIS A 79 13.14 9.10 9.03
CA HIS A 79 13.27 7.67 8.74
C HIS A 79 12.18 6.88 9.47
N THR A 80 12.03 5.61 9.07
CA THR A 80 11.16 4.63 9.71
C THR A 80 12.01 3.62 10.47
N SER A 81 11.53 3.20 11.64
CA SER A 81 12.14 2.10 12.42
C SER A 81 11.05 1.10 12.80
N PRO A 82 10.80 0.10 11.94
CA PRO A 82 9.81 -0.94 12.17
C PRO A 82 10.15 -1.78 13.41
N LYS A 83 9.11 -2.30 14.05
CA LYS A 83 9.21 -3.25 15.16
C LYS A 83 9.01 -4.67 14.64
N LYS A 84 9.40 -5.65 15.47
CA LYS A 84 9.13 -7.06 15.22
C LYS A 84 7.63 -7.28 14.97
N GLY A 85 7.31 -8.00 13.88
CA GLY A 85 5.95 -8.22 13.41
C GLY A 85 5.43 -7.17 12.39
N ASP A 86 6.13 -6.05 12.20
CA ASP A 86 5.72 -5.05 11.22
C ASP A 86 6.01 -5.50 9.78
N LEU A 87 5.19 -5.00 8.85
CA LEU A 87 5.38 -5.15 7.41
C LEU A 87 6.20 -3.98 6.85
N ILE A 88 7.20 -4.30 6.03
CA ILE A 88 8.10 -3.32 5.40
C ILE A 88 7.90 -3.37 3.88
N TYR A 89 7.30 -2.32 3.31
CA TYR A 89 6.95 -2.29 1.89
C TYR A 89 8.11 -1.76 1.04
N VAL A 90 8.53 -2.57 0.07
CA VAL A 90 9.62 -2.24 -0.86
C VAL A 90 9.08 -2.31 -2.29
N GLY A 91 9.02 -1.16 -2.97
CA GLY A 91 8.62 -1.11 -4.38
C GLY A 91 9.73 -1.69 -5.27
N VAL A 92 9.35 -2.55 -6.21
CA VAL A 92 10.27 -3.18 -7.17
C VAL A 92 9.72 -3.11 -8.57
N THR A 93 10.62 -3.18 -9.56
CA THR A 93 10.24 -3.17 -10.98
C THR A 93 9.61 -4.48 -11.44
N SER A 94 9.96 -5.60 -10.79
CA SER A 94 9.33 -6.89 -11.03
C SER A 94 9.37 -7.77 -9.79
N VAL A 95 8.19 -8.09 -9.23
CA VAL A 95 8.11 -9.04 -8.11
C VAL A 95 8.49 -10.45 -8.55
N ASN A 96 8.22 -10.82 -9.80
CA ASN A 96 8.62 -12.14 -10.34
C ASN A 96 10.15 -12.28 -10.40
N ALA A 97 10.86 -11.22 -10.78
CA ALA A 97 12.32 -11.23 -10.77
C ALA A 97 12.88 -11.40 -9.35
N VAL A 98 12.27 -10.73 -8.37
CA VAL A 98 12.62 -10.90 -6.95
C VAL A 98 12.34 -12.34 -6.49
N GLU A 99 11.16 -12.89 -6.80
CA GLU A 99 10.80 -14.27 -6.47
C GLU A 99 11.82 -15.27 -7.01
N LEU A 100 12.15 -15.19 -8.31
CA LEU A 100 13.12 -16.08 -8.95
C LEU A 100 14.50 -15.98 -8.30
N ASN A 101 14.93 -14.76 -7.94
CA ASN A 101 16.21 -14.54 -7.28
C ASN A 101 16.25 -15.17 -5.88
N LEU A 102 15.18 -15.02 -5.10
CA LEU A 102 15.04 -15.61 -3.77
C LEU A 102 14.99 -17.15 -3.84
N GLN A 103 14.24 -17.70 -4.79
CA GLN A 103 14.18 -19.15 -5.01
C GLN A 103 15.54 -19.73 -5.39
N ALA A 104 16.30 -19.05 -6.24
CA ALA A 104 17.66 -19.45 -6.61
C ALA A 104 18.63 -19.46 -5.40
N LYS A 105 18.32 -18.70 -4.35
CA LYS A 105 19.09 -18.66 -3.09
C LYS A 105 18.56 -19.61 -2.01
N GLY A 106 17.52 -20.38 -2.32
CA GLY A 106 16.98 -21.42 -1.45
C GLY A 106 15.80 -20.98 -0.58
N CYS A 107 15.26 -19.77 -0.77
CA CYS A 107 14.00 -19.38 -0.15
C CYS A 107 12.84 -20.18 -0.79
N LYS A 108 12.11 -20.94 0.02
CA LYS A 108 10.95 -21.75 -0.42
C LYS A 108 9.67 -21.24 0.22
N GLU A 109 8.54 -21.61 -0.36
CA GLU A 109 7.19 -21.35 0.20
C GLU A 109 6.89 -19.86 0.44
N LEU A 110 7.27 -19.03 -0.52
CA LEU A 110 7.02 -17.59 -0.45
C LEU A 110 5.53 -17.31 -0.58
N ARG A 111 4.95 -16.64 0.43
CA ARG A 111 3.57 -16.17 0.37
C ARG A 111 3.45 -15.06 -0.68
N LYS A 112 2.43 -15.19 -1.53
CA LYS A 112 2.13 -14.24 -2.60
C LYS A 112 0.70 -13.74 -2.48
N GLU A 113 0.51 -12.51 -2.93
CA GLU A 113 -0.82 -11.92 -3.12
C GLU A 113 -0.79 -11.19 -4.47
N GLU A 114 -1.74 -11.50 -5.34
CA GLU A 114 -1.87 -10.84 -6.62
C GLU A 114 -3.30 -10.34 -6.77
N ASN A 115 -3.42 -9.06 -7.12
CA ASN A 115 -4.63 -8.49 -7.67
C ASN A 115 -4.34 -8.19 -9.14
N PRO A 116 -4.85 -9.01 -10.08
CA PRO A 116 -4.62 -8.86 -11.51
C PRO A 116 -4.86 -7.42 -11.96
N GLY A 117 -4.00 -6.91 -12.86
CA GLY A 117 -4.11 -5.54 -13.37
C GLY A 117 -3.85 -4.41 -12.36
N HIS A 118 -3.55 -4.72 -11.09
CA HIS A 118 -3.32 -3.70 -10.07
C HIS A 118 -1.99 -3.85 -9.35
N ILE A 119 -1.81 -4.91 -8.56
CA ILE A 119 -0.62 -5.06 -7.71
C ILE A 119 -0.28 -6.53 -7.51
N ARG A 120 1.02 -6.83 -7.56
CA ARG A 120 1.59 -8.09 -7.10
C ARG A 120 2.42 -7.85 -5.86
N LYS A 121 2.33 -8.75 -4.88
CA LYS A 121 3.08 -8.69 -3.63
C LYS A 121 3.72 -10.04 -3.33
N LEU A 122 4.92 -9.99 -2.76
CA LEU A 122 5.68 -11.12 -2.27
C LEU A 122 6.13 -10.85 -0.83
N PHE A 123 5.77 -11.74 0.08
CA PHE A 123 6.04 -11.60 1.50
C PHE A 123 7.24 -12.47 1.88
N VAL A 124 8.24 -11.86 2.49
CA VAL A 124 9.50 -12.51 2.86
C VAL A 124 9.84 -12.17 4.31
N SER A 125 9.74 -13.16 5.19
CA SER A 125 10.15 -12.99 6.58
C SER A 125 11.68 -12.92 6.68
N ASP A 126 12.19 -12.02 7.52
CA ASP A 126 13.62 -11.96 7.82
C ASP A 126 13.97 -12.72 9.11
N ILE A 127 15.27 -12.77 9.41
CA ILE A 127 15.80 -13.42 10.62
C ILE A 127 15.49 -12.65 11.92
N ASN A 128 15.09 -11.38 11.82
CA ASN A 128 14.80 -10.50 12.96
C ASN A 128 13.29 -10.41 13.28
N GLY A 129 12.45 -11.14 12.54
CA GLY A 129 11.01 -11.22 12.74
C GLY A 129 10.21 -10.07 12.11
N HIS A 130 10.78 -9.38 11.12
CA HIS A 130 10.05 -8.49 10.21
C HIS A 130 9.54 -9.27 9.00
N THR A 131 8.62 -8.68 8.24
CA THR A 131 8.23 -9.19 6.92
C THR A 131 8.39 -8.12 5.86
N PHE A 132 9.27 -8.37 4.89
CA PHE A 132 9.42 -7.54 3.71
C PHE A 132 8.32 -7.88 2.71
N VAL A 133 7.62 -6.85 2.24
CA VAL A 133 6.59 -6.93 1.22
C VAL A 133 7.13 -6.27 -0.03
N TYR A 134 7.70 -7.07 -0.92
CA TYR A 134 8.09 -6.60 -2.25
C TYR A 134 6.84 -6.45 -3.09
N TRP A 135 6.63 -5.29 -3.67
CA TRP A 135 5.43 -5.02 -4.46
C TRP A 135 5.74 -4.34 -5.80
N GLU A 136 4.93 -4.68 -6.78
CA GLU A 136 4.99 -4.17 -8.15
C GLU A 136 3.57 -3.76 -8.55
N GLU A 137 3.43 -2.53 -9.08
CA GLU A 137 2.19 -2.12 -9.73
C GLU A 137 2.13 -2.74 -11.13
N LEU A 138 1.04 -3.46 -11.43
CA LEU A 138 0.87 -4.11 -12.72
C LEU A 138 0.25 -3.14 -13.72
N ALA A 139 0.75 -3.15 -14.96
CA ALA A 139 0.07 -2.46 -16.05
C ALA A 139 -1.27 -3.15 -16.36
N ALA A 140 -2.25 -2.37 -16.78
CA ALA A 140 -3.55 -2.86 -17.25
C ALA A 140 -3.93 -2.09 -18.51
N THR A 141 -4.52 -2.79 -19.47
CA THR A 141 -5.12 -2.19 -20.65
C THR A 141 -6.38 -1.40 -20.27
N HIS A 142 -6.82 -0.50 -21.15
CA HIS A 142 -8.06 0.25 -20.95
C HIS A 142 -9.28 -0.66 -20.75
N ALA A 143 -9.34 -1.79 -21.47
CA ALA A 143 -10.42 -2.76 -21.32
C ALA A 143 -10.41 -3.42 -19.93
N GLU A 144 -9.25 -3.90 -19.47
CA GLU A 144 -9.12 -4.50 -18.14
C GLU A 144 -9.44 -3.49 -17.02
N ILE A 145 -9.05 -2.22 -17.18
CA ILE A 145 -9.37 -1.16 -16.22
C ILE A 145 -10.89 -0.95 -16.11
N VAL A 146 -11.58 -0.87 -17.24
CA VAL A 146 -13.04 -0.72 -17.28
C VAL A 146 -13.72 -1.92 -16.63
N GLU A 147 -13.30 -3.14 -16.99
CA GLU A 147 -13.85 -4.38 -16.42
C GLU A 147 -13.65 -4.45 -14.90
N MET A 148 -12.45 -4.18 -14.40
CA MET A 148 -12.18 -4.16 -12.96
C MET A 148 -12.97 -3.07 -12.22
N TYR A 149 -13.12 -1.89 -12.84
CA TYR A 149 -13.89 -0.80 -12.25
C TYR A 149 -15.39 -1.15 -12.20
N GLU A 150 -15.93 -1.77 -13.25
CA GLU A 150 -17.32 -2.23 -13.28
C GLU A 150 -17.59 -3.35 -12.26
N ALA A 151 -16.75 -4.38 -12.26
CA ALA A 151 -16.90 -5.58 -11.41
C ALA A 151 -16.96 -5.25 -9.92
N GLY A 152 -16.24 -4.21 -9.48
CA GLY A 152 -16.23 -3.79 -8.07
C GLY A 152 -17.61 -3.42 -7.51
N THR A 153 -18.60 -3.10 -8.36
CA THR A 153 -20.01 -2.88 -7.93
C THR A 153 -20.65 -4.17 -7.42
N ASP A 154 -20.65 -5.21 -8.25
CA ASP A 154 -21.20 -6.53 -7.92
C ASP A 154 -20.41 -7.19 -6.79
N GLU A 155 -19.07 -7.04 -6.78
CA GLU A 155 -18.22 -7.56 -5.71
C GLU A 155 -18.57 -6.95 -4.35
N LEU A 156 -18.79 -5.63 -4.28
CA LEU A 156 -19.17 -4.97 -3.02
C LEU A 156 -20.54 -5.44 -2.54
N GLU A 157 -21.53 -5.50 -3.43
CA GLU A 157 -22.88 -5.98 -3.09
C GLU A 157 -22.85 -7.41 -2.57
N ASN A 158 -22.11 -8.30 -3.23
CA ASN A 158 -21.93 -9.68 -2.79
C ASN A 158 -21.21 -9.78 -1.44
N ALA A 159 -20.20 -8.94 -1.21
CA ALA A 159 -19.43 -8.95 0.02
C ALA A 159 -20.28 -8.57 1.26
N ILE A 160 -21.29 -7.71 1.09
CA ILE A 160 -22.19 -7.32 2.19
C ILE A 160 -23.52 -8.08 2.22
N ALA A 161 -23.79 -8.91 1.20
CA ALA A 161 -25.05 -9.61 1.08
C ALA A 161 -25.31 -10.54 2.28
N GLY A 162 -26.51 -10.43 2.85
CA GLY A 162 -26.96 -11.26 3.97
C GLY A 162 -26.47 -10.82 5.36
N LEU A 163 -25.65 -9.77 5.46
CA LEU A 163 -25.19 -9.28 6.75
C LEU A 163 -26.31 -8.57 7.53
N THR A 164 -26.38 -8.83 8.84
CA THR A 164 -27.25 -8.09 9.76
C THR A 164 -26.60 -6.77 10.21
N GLU A 165 -27.40 -5.84 10.76
CA GLU A 165 -26.87 -4.57 11.31
C GLU A 165 -25.82 -4.76 12.40
N GLU A 166 -25.92 -5.84 13.17
CA GLU A 166 -24.94 -6.21 14.19
C GLU A 166 -23.64 -6.67 13.54
N GLN A 167 -23.72 -7.53 12.51
CA GLN A 167 -22.56 -8.04 11.79
C GLN A 167 -21.82 -6.94 11.01
N LEU A 168 -22.53 -5.91 10.52
CA LEU A 168 -21.89 -4.75 9.90
C LEU A 168 -20.95 -3.99 10.87
N SER A 169 -21.13 -4.18 12.18
CA SER A 169 -20.27 -3.58 13.21
C SER A 169 -19.04 -4.43 13.55
N PHE A 170 -18.89 -5.62 12.95
CA PHE A 170 -17.71 -6.46 13.15
C PHE A 170 -16.46 -5.85 12.53
N ALA A 171 -15.33 -6.01 13.22
CA ALA A 171 -14.01 -5.54 12.81
C ALA A 171 -12.96 -6.63 12.99
N GLN A 172 -11.80 -6.46 12.34
CA GLN A 172 -10.70 -7.43 12.43
C GLN A 172 -10.06 -7.46 13.84
N ALA A 173 -9.98 -6.31 14.50
CA ALA A 173 -9.40 -6.14 15.83
C ALA A 173 -9.91 -4.83 16.46
N PRO A 174 -9.79 -4.66 17.80
CA PRO A 174 -10.13 -3.40 18.46
C PRO A 174 -9.41 -2.21 17.83
N GLY A 175 -10.15 -1.14 17.53
CA GLY A 175 -9.63 0.07 16.91
C GLY A 175 -9.40 -0.01 15.39
N LYS A 176 -9.67 -1.15 14.75
CA LYS A 176 -9.75 -1.26 13.29
C LYS A 176 -11.16 -0.97 12.80
N TRP A 177 -11.28 -0.51 11.55
CA TRP A 177 -12.57 -0.26 10.93
C TRP A 177 -13.40 -1.53 10.80
N SER A 178 -14.69 -1.37 11.10
CA SER A 178 -15.74 -2.37 10.89
C SER A 178 -16.12 -2.52 9.42
N ILE A 179 -16.88 -3.56 9.07
CA ILE A 179 -17.45 -3.73 7.72
C ILE A 179 -18.17 -2.46 7.26
N ARG A 180 -19.01 -1.88 8.12
CA ARG A 180 -19.72 -0.61 7.86
C ARG A 180 -18.75 0.52 7.51
N GLU A 181 -17.74 0.74 8.34
CA GLU A 181 -16.75 1.80 8.13
C GLU A 181 -15.94 1.60 6.85
N GLN A 182 -15.56 0.34 6.53
CA GLN A 182 -14.86 0.01 5.28
C GLN A 182 -15.74 0.32 4.04
N THR A 183 -17.01 -0.08 4.07
CA THR A 183 -17.97 0.16 2.99
C THR A 183 -18.21 1.66 2.79
N LEU A 184 -18.50 2.40 3.85
CA LEU A 184 -18.78 3.84 3.75
C LEU A 184 -17.55 4.63 3.28
N HIS A 185 -16.36 4.29 3.79
CA HIS A 185 -15.12 4.91 3.36
C HIS A 185 -14.89 4.75 1.84
N LEU A 186 -15.09 3.56 1.32
CA LEU A 186 -14.97 3.28 -0.12
C LEU A 186 -15.90 4.20 -0.94
N ILE A 187 -17.17 4.28 -0.54
CA ILE A 187 -18.21 4.98 -1.30
C ILE A 187 -17.99 6.49 -1.25
N ASP A 188 -17.64 7.04 -0.09
CA ASP A 188 -17.38 8.47 0.05
C ASP A 188 -16.11 8.90 -0.69
N LEU A 189 -15.08 8.04 -0.77
CA LEU A 189 -13.90 8.34 -1.60
C LEU A 189 -14.21 8.26 -3.10
N GLU A 190 -15.11 7.36 -3.52
CA GLU A 190 -15.61 7.29 -4.90
C GLU A 190 -16.27 8.60 -5.31
N LEU A 191 -17.11 9.21 -4.45
CA LEU A 191 -17.73 10.52 -4.70
C LEU A 191 -16.69 11.63 -4.95
N VAL A 192 -15.67 11.70 -4.10
CA VAL A 192 -14.59 12.70 -4.23
C VAL A 192 -13.83 12.50 -5.54
N THR A 193 -13.56 11.26 -5.90
CA THR A 193 -12.79 10.93 -7.11
C THR A 193 -13.60 11.12 -8.38
N LEU A 194 -14.90 10.82 -8.35
CA LEU A 194 -15.83 11.04 -9.46
C LEU A 194 -15.84 12.51 -9.89
N HIS A 195 -15.82 13.44 -8.93
CA HIS A 195 -15.74 14.87 -9.24
C HIS A 195 -14.48 15.23 -10.04
N LYS A 196 -13.32 14.66 -9.66
CA LYS A 196 -12.05 14.82 -10.38
C LYS A 196 -12.11 14.21 -11.78
N VAL A 197 -12.66 13.00 -11.91
CA VAL A 197 -12.85 12.32 -13.21
C VAL A 197 -13.71 13.16 -14.14
N LYS A 198 -14.79 13.80 -13.63
CA LYS A 198 -15.63 14.68 -14.44
C LYS A 198 -14.88 15.89 -14.98
N PHE A 199 -13.97 16.49 -14.23
CA PHE A 199 -13.12 17.55 -14.77
C PHE A 199 -12.21 17.03 -15.88
N ALA A 200 -11.61 15.84 -15.73
CA ALA A 200 -10.81 15.25 -16.79
C ALA A 200 -11.64 15.01 -18.05
N LEU A 201 -12.85 14.46 -17.89
CA LEU A 201 -13.75 14.19 -19.00
C LEU A 201 -14.24 15.48 -19.68
N ALA A 202 -14.69 16.48 -18.93
CA ALA A 202 -15.30 17.69 -19.49
C ALA A 202 -14.28 18.73 -19.96
N GLU A 203 -13.13 18.84 -19.28
CA GLU A 203 -12.11 19.86 -19.49
C GLU A 203 -10.70 19.23 -19.47
N PRO A 204 -10.33 18.43 -20.49
CA PRO A 204 -9.05 17.71 -20.51
C PRO A 204 -7.85 18.65 -20.34
N GLY A 205 -6.89 18.24 -19.51
CA GLY A 205 -5.69 19.01 -19.16
C GLY A 205 -5.91 20.06 -18.06
N ARG A 206 -7.14 20.25 -17.56
CA ARG A 206 -7.43 21.24 -16.51
C ARG A 206 -6.63 20.98 -15.24
N SER A 207 -6.14 22.07 -14.64
CA SER A 207 -5.60 22.03 -13.28
C SER A 207 -6.71 21.73 -12.27
N TYR A 208 -6.53 20.66 -11.50
CA TYR A 208 -7.44 20.23 -10.44
C TYR A 208 -6.77 20.41 -9.08
N GLN A 209 -7.42 21.20 -8.22
CA GLN A 209 -7.07 21.34 -6.82
C GLN A 209 -8.24 20.85 -5.96
N GLY A 210 -8.11 19.62 -5.45
CA GLY A 210 -9.06 19.06 -4.49
C GLY A 210 -8.75 19.49 -3.06
N ASN A 211 -9.73 19.29 -2.17
CA ASN A 211 -9.51 19.39 -0.73
C ASN A 211 -8.69 18.20 -0.24
N SER A 212 -7.89 18.40 0.80
CA SER A 212 -7.27 17.29 1.53
C SER A 212 -8.35 16.42 2.15
N PHE A 213 -8.21 15.11 2.00
CA PHE A 213 -9.12 14.12 2.57
C PHE A 213 -8.45 13.47 3.79
N SER A 214 -9.09 13.61 4.95
CA SER A 214 -8.67 12.96 6.20
C SER A 214 -9.66 11.84 6.50
N GLN A 215 -9.19 10.60 6.42
CA GLN A 215 -10.04 9.42 6.56
C GLN A 215 -10.66 9.33 7.95
N ASP A 216 -9.89 9.69 8.98
CA ASP A 216 -10.34 9.70 10.37
C ASP A 216 -11.38 10.79 10.62
N ASP A 217 -11.16 12.01 10.08
CA ASP A 217 -12.11 13.11 10.25
C ASP A 217 -13.43 12.83 9.52
N TRP A 218 -13.38 12.18 8.36
CA TRP A 218 -14.59 11.80 7.63
C TRP A 218 -15.34 10.66 8.32
N SER A 219 -14.62 9.63 8.79
CA SER A 219 -15.24 8.54 9.54
C SER A 219 -15.97 9.05 10.79
N ALA A 220 -15.35 9.97 11.54
CA ALA A 220 -15.96 10.58 12.71
C ALA A 220 -17.07 11.57 12.32
N GLY A 221 -16.82 12.48 11.39
CA GLY A 221 -17.71 13.59 11.05
C GLY A 221 -18.97 13.18 10.28
N LEU A 222 -18.92 12.07 9.53
CA LEU A 222 -20.06 11.49 8.82
C LEU A 222 -20.65 10.27 9.53
N ASP A 223 -20.23 10.04 10.79
CA ASP A 223 -20.71 8.98 11.68
C ASP A 223 -20.75 7.59 11.03
N TYR A 224 -19.61 7.15 10.49
CA TYR A 224 -19.54 5.86 9.80
C TYR A 224 -19.93 4.68 10.68
N ARG A 225 -19.79 4.79 12.00
CA ARG A 225 -20.11 3.72 12.94
C ARG A 225 -21.60 3.39 12.97
N ASN A 226 -22.46 4.37 12.74
CA ASN A 226 -23.92 4.20 12.86
C ASN A 226 -24.68 4.47 11.54
N ARG A 227 -24.01 5.02 10.51
CA ARG A 227 -24.65 5.34 9.23
C ARG A 227 -25.09 4.07 8.48
N PRO A 228 -26.37 3.97 8.04
CA PRO A 228 -26.84 2.86 7.21
C PRO A 228 -26.12 2.80 5.86
N ILE A 229 -25.87 1.59 5.34
CA ILE A 229 -25.08 1.40 4.10
C ILE A 229 -25.92 1.14 2.85
N HIS A 230 -27.19 0.74 2.99
CA HIS A 230 -27.98 0.23 1.85
C HIS A 230 -28.12 1.26 0.72
N ALA A 231 -28.53 2.49 1.03
CA ALA A 231 -28.65 3.56 0.04
C ALA A 231 -27.28 3.98 -0.55
N GLU A 232 -26.22 3.88 0.26
CA GLU A 232 -24.86 4.23 -0.12
C GLU A 232 -24.30 3.26 -1.17
N VAL A 233 -24.56 1.96 -1.00
CA VAL A 233 -24.12 0.93 -1.94
C VAL A 233 -24.85 1.09 -3.29
N GLN A 234 -26.12 1.48 -3.26
CA GLN A 234 -26.85 1.83 -4.49
C GLN A 234 -26.27 3.07 -5.17
N LEU A 235 -25.88 4.08 -4.39
CA LEU A 235 -25.18 5.25 -4.90
C LEU A 235 -23.85 4.87 -5.56
N PHE A 236 -23.08 3.96 -4.96
CA PHE A 236 -21.83 3.47 -5.52
C PHE A 236 -22.01 2.85 -6.91
N ARG A 237 -23.00 1.96 -7.08
CA ARG A 237 -23.35 1.39 -8.38
C ARG A 237 -23.73 2.48 -9.38
N ALA A 238 -24.59 3.40 -8.99
CA ALA A 238 -25.04 4.49 -9.86
C ALA A 238 -23.89 5.41 -10.30
N MET A 239 -22.94 5.71 -9.40
CA MET A 239 -21.75 6.49 -9.71
C MET A 239 -20.86 5.83 -10.75
N ARG A 240 -20.60 4.53 -10.59
CA ARG A 240 -19.76 3.78 -11.53
C ARG A 240 -20.43 3.66 -12.90
N GLN A 241 -21.72 3.33 -12.94
CA GLN A 241 -22.50 3.31 -14.18
C GLN A 241 -22.51 4.68 -14.87
N HIS A 242 -22.63 5.76 -14.11
CA HIS A 242 -22.58 7.13 -14.65
C HIS A 242 -21.23 7.41 -15.33
N ILE A 243 -20.11 7.10 -14.68
CA ILE A 243 -18.78 7.32 -15.24
C ILE A 243 -18.52 6.42 -16.44
N LEU A 244 -18.87 5.13 -16.37
CA LEU A 244 -18.70 4.19 -17.48
C LEU A 244 -19.52 4.61 -18.70
N GLY A 245 -20.76 5.03 -18.51
CA GLY A 245 -21.60 5.56 -19.61
C GLY A 245 -21.02 6.82 -20.25
N LEU A 246 -20.39 7.70 -19.47
CA LEU A 246 -19.66 8.84 -20.03
C LEU A 246 -18.41 8.40 -20.81
N CYS A 247 -17.68 7.40 -20.31
CA CYS A 247 -16.52 6.86 -20.98
C CYS A 247 -16.86 6.17 -22.31
N GLU A 248 -18.00 5.49 -22.38
CA GLU A 248 -18.52 4.89 -23.60
C GLU A 248 -19.00 5.96 -24.60
N HIS A 249 -19.66 7.00 -24.11
CA HIS A 249 -20.22 8.05 -24.96
C HIS A 249 -19.16 9.00 -25.54
N LEU A 250 -18.12 9.32 -24.79
CA LEU A 250 -17.12 10.31 -25.17
C LEU A 250 -15.94 9.65 -25.91
N PRO A 251 -15.48 10.20 -27.04
CA PRO A 251 -14.29 9.69 -27.71
C PRO A 251 -13.05 9.97 -26.85
N ASN A 252 -12.15 8.98 -26.83
CA ASN A 252 -10.88 9.00 -26.11
C ASN A 252 -11.04 9.36 -24.62
N ALA A 253 -12.14 8.93 -23.98
CA ALA A 253 -12.47 9.36 -22.62
C ALA A 253 -11.39 8.93 -21.61
N LEU A 254 -10.85 7.71 -21.77
CA LEU A 254 -9.87 7.10 -20.86
C LEU A 254 -8.50 7.78 -20.93
N GLU A 255 -8.18 8.40 -22.07
CA GLU A 255 -6.96 9.15 -22.33
C GLU A 255 -7.02 10.60 -21.82
N ARG A 256 -8.22 11.14 -21.55
CA ARG A 256 -8.37 12.51 -21.04
C ARG A 256 -7.75 12.65 -19.66
N THR A 257 -7.18 13.82 -19.37
CA THR A 257 -6.36 14.04 -18.17
C THR A 257 -6.84 15.21 -17.33
N VAL A 258 -6.43 15.23 -16.07
CA VAL A 258 -6.33 16.43 -15.23
C VAL A 258 -4.89 16.59 -14.74
N THR A 259 -4.49 17.83 -14.49
CA THR A 259 -3.20 18.12 -13.83
C THR A 259 -3.44 18.35 -12.35
N SER A 260 -2.82 17.57 -11.47
CA SER A 260 -2.92 17.70 -10.01
C SER A 260 -1.54 17.60 -9.39
N LYS A 261 -1.17 18.58 -8.55
CA LYS A 261 0.17 18.70 -7.92
C LYS A 261 1.31 18.56 -8.94
N ASN A 262 1.17 19.21 -10.10
CA ASN A 262 2.13 19.18 -11.22
C ASN A 262 2.34 17.78 -11.84
N ARG A 263 1.38 16.86 -11.68
CA ARG A 263 1.35 15.56 -12.33
C ARG A 263 0.09 15.44 -13.16
N GLU A 264 0.21 14.90 -14.36
CA GLU A 264 -0.94 14.53 -15.16
C GLU A 264 -1.47 13.17 -14.70
N GLU A 265 -2.79 13.09 -14.57
CA GLU A 265 -3.53 11.87 -14.21
C GLU A 265 -4.64 11.67 -15.24
N SER A 266 -4.61 10.55 -15.96
CA SER A 266 -5.65 10.20 -16.93
C SER A 266 -6.88 9.61 -16.25
N VAL A 267 -8.02 9.63 -16.94
CA VAL A 267 -9.25 8.95 -16.50
C VAL A 267 -8.98 7.46 -16.29
N ALA A 268 -8.25 6.79 -17.19
CA ALA A 268 -7.85 5.39 -17.01
C ALA A 268 -7.07 5.16 -15.71
N GLN A 269 -6.10 6.04 -15.39
CA GLN A 269 -5.33 5.94 -14.15
C GLN A 269 -6.20 6.13 -12.91
N LEU A 270 -7.13 7.10 -12.94
CA LEU A 270 -8.07 7.34 -11.84
C LEU A 270 -9.03 6.16 -11.64
N LEU A 271 -9.55 5.57 -12.71
CA LEU A 271 -10.45 4.41 -12.61
C LEU A 271 -9.71 3.18 -12.12
N LYS A 272 -8.49 2.93 -12.61
CA LYS A 272 -7.63 1.83 -12.13
C LYS A 272 -7.33 1.96 -10.64
N MET A 273 -7.02 3.18 -10.19
CA MET A 273 -6.80 3.49 -8.77
C MET A 273 -8.04 3.15 -7.94
N MET A 274 -9.23 3.59 -8.36
CA MET A 274 -10.49 3.32 -7.65
C MET A 274 -10.93 1.85 -7.71
N ALA A 275 -10.62 1.14 -8.79
CA ALA A 275 -10.86 -0.30 -8.89
C ALA A 275 -10.02 -1.07 -7.84
N GLY A 276 -8.72 -0.77 -7.74
CA GLY A 276 -7.87 -1.40 -6.73
C GLY A 276 -8.18 -0.98 -5.30
N HIS A 277 -8.60 0.27 -5.09
CA HIS A 277 -9.08 0.75 -3.78
C HIS A 277 -10.34 0.01 -3.33
N ALA A 278 -11.33 -0.14 -4.21
CA ALA A 278 -12.52 -0.96 -3.95
C ALA A 278 -12.14 -2.40 -3.58
N ASN A 279 -11.30 -3.03 -4.38
CA ASN A 279 -10.88 -4.40 -4.15
C ASN A 279 -10.12 -4.56 -2.81
N HIS A 280 -9.34 -3.56 -2.38
CA HIS A 280 -8.72 -3.54 -1.05
C HIS A 280 -9.75 -3.55 0.08
N HIS A 281 -10.75 -2.66 0.04
CA HIS A 281 -11.78 -2.58 1.08
C HIS A 281 -12.72 -3.80 1.06
N ILE A 282 -13.07 -4.30 -0.12
CA ILE A 282 -13.89 -5.52 -0.27
C ILE A 282 -13.17 -6.75 0.31
N ARG A 283 -11.86 -6.90 0.08
CA ARG A 283 -11.08 -7.95 0.74
C ARG A 283 -11.08 -7.82 2.26
N ALA A 284 -10.97 -6.60 2.79
CA ALA A 284 -11.04 -6.38 4.23
C ALA A 284 -12.42 -6.79 4.79
N VAL A 285 -13.51 -6.46 4.10
CA VAL A 285 -14.87 -6.92 4.44
C VAL A 285 -14.93 -8.45 4.47
N ASN A 286 -14.47 -9.12 3.40
CA ASN A 286 -14.49 -10.59 3.32
C ASN A 286 -13.63 -11.26 4.41
N GLN A 287 -12.48 -10.68 4.77
CA GLN A 287 -11.64 -11.19 5.85
C GLN A 287 -12.31 -11.06 7.23
N ILE A 288 -13.02 -9.95 7.48
CA ILE A 288 -13.80 -9.79 8.71
C ILE A 288 -14.92 -10.82 8.75
N ARG A 289 -15.62 -11.03 7.64
CA ARG A 289 -16.66 -12.07 7.52
C ARG A 289 -16.15 -13.47 7.84
N GLU A 290 -15.04 -13.87 7.22
CA GLU A 290 -14.40 -15.16 7.48
C GLU A 290 -14.00 -15.31 8.96
N LEU A 291 -13.44 -14.26 9.56
CA LEU A 291 -13.04 -14.25 10.96
C LEU A 291 -14.22 -14.45 11.93
N HIS A 292 -15.39 -13.90 11.61
CA HIS A 292 -16.58 -13.93 12.48
C HIS A 292 -17.63 -14.97 12.05
N GLY A 293 -17.39 -15.69 10.95
CA GLY A 293 -18.28 -16.75 10.45
C GLY A 293 -19.63 -16.24 9.93
N CYS A 294 -19.64 -15.10 9.23
CA CYS A 294 -20.86 -14.48 8.66
C CYS A 294 -20.79 -14.25 7.15
#